data_AF-A0A661D9Q4-F1
#
_entry.id   AF-A0A661D9Q4-F1
#
_cell.length_a   1.000
_cell.length_b   1.000
_cell.length_c   1.000
_cell.angle_alpha   90.00
_cell.angle_beta   90.00
_cell.angle_gamma   90.00
#
_symmetry.space_group_name_H-M   'P 1'
#
loop_
_entity.id
_entity.type
_entity.pdbx_description
1 polymer ?
#
loop_
_entity_poly.entity_id
_entity_poly.type
_entity_poly.pdbx_seq_one_letter_code
_entity_poly.pdbx_strand_id
1 'polypeptide(L)'
;MTLRYDLTGQTFGRLKVWSHEGSGSWLTRCECGNEKVVDSQNLRTGGTQSCGCLKNKRRITHGMTHTSIYSSWSMMVQRCTNVYNKNYPNYGGRGIKIEDPRWY
;
A
#
# COMPACT_ATOMS: atom_id res chain seq x y z
N MET A 1 36.53 15.79 15.69
CA MET A 1 36.22 16.37 14.36
C MET A 1 35.44 15.33 13.57
N THR A 2 34.11 15.32 13.69
CA THR A 2 33.27 14.42 12.91
C THR A 2 33.22 14.93 11.47
N LEU A 3 33.87 14.24 10.55
CA LEU A 3 33.69 14.49 9.11
C LEU A 3 32.20 14.49 8.82
N ARG A 4 31.67 15.66 8.42
CA ARG A 4 30.33 15.77 7.85
C ARG A 4 30.39 15.04 6.50
N TYR A 5 29.99 13.77 6.50
CA TYR A 5 29.89 12.97 5.28
C TYR A 5 28.83 13.61 4.38
N ASP A 6 29.27 14.12 3.24
CA ASP A 6 28.38 14.64 2.23
C ASP A 6 27.71 13.49 1.48
N LEU A 7 26.38 13.44 1.53
CA LEU A 7 25.59 12.41 0.87
C LEU A 7 25.09 12.85 -0.52
N THR A 8 25.47 14.05 -0.98
CA THR A 8 24.98 14.61 -2.24
C THR A 8 25.30 13.71 -3.43
N GLY A 9 24.31 13.49 -4.30
CA GLY A 9 24.44 12.62 -5.47
C GLY A 9 24.36 11.11 -5.19
N GLN A 10 24.43 10.68 -3.93
CA GLN A 10 24.26 9.28 -3.58
C GLN A 10 22.80 8.83 -3.73
N THR A 11 22.62 7.54 -4.01
CA THR A 11 21.30 6.95 -4.20
C THR A 11 21.03 5.90 -3.13
N PHE A 12 19.91 6.03 -2.43
CA PHE A 12 19.45 5.12 -1.39
C PHE A 12 18.09 4.56 -1.79
N GLY A 13 18.05 3.30 -2.22
CA GLY A 13 16.85 2.70 -2.81
C GLY A 13 16.41 3.48 -4.06
N ARG A 14 15.21 4.08 -4.04
CA ARG A 14 14.67 4.92 -5.11
C ARG A 14 14.91 6.42 -4.90
N LEU A 15 15.71 6.81 -3.92
CA LEU A 15 15.93 8.21 -3.53
C LEU A 15 17.34 8.64 -3.88
N LYS A 16 17.46 9.64 -4.75
CA LYS A 16 18.73 10.29 -5.06
C LYS A 16 18.87 11.57 -4.23
N VAL A 17 19.95 11.70 -3.47
CA VAL A 17 20.21 12.88 -2.64
C VAL A 17 20.59 14.06 -3.51
N TRP A 18 19.96 15.21 -3.26
CA TRP A 18 20.11 16.43 -4.03
C TRP A 18 20.80 17.56 -3.26
N SER A 19 20.36 17.83 -2.02
CA SER A 19 20.93 18.91 -1.19
C SER A 19 20.74 18.64 0.30
N HIS A 20 21.52 19.34 1.13
CA HIS A 20 21.40 19.30 2.58
C HIS A 20 20.46 20.42 3.06
N GLU A 21 19.41 20.06 3.80
CA GLU A 21 18.36 20.99 4.28
C GLU A 21 18.58 21.47 5.73
N GLY A 22 19.62 20.98 6.41
CA GLY A 22 19.91 21.34 7.80
C GLY A 22 19.64 20.20 8.79
N SER A 23 20.23 20.29 9.98
CA SER A 23 20.07 19.32 11.08
C SER A 23 20.27 17.84 10.71
N GLY A 24 21.15 17.56 9.73
CA GLY A 24 21.41 16.19 9.26
C GLY A 24 20.33 15.60 8.37
N SER A 25 19.44 16.44 7.83
CA SER A 25 18.41 16.08 6.85
C SER A 25 18.84 16.43 5.43
N TRP A 26 18.43 15.58 4.49
CA TRP A 26 18.79 15.65 3.09
C TRP A 26 17.54 15.70 2.23
N LEU A 27 17.48 16.66 1.31
CA LEU A 27 16.51 16.69 0.24
C LEU A 27 16.87 15.59 -0.76
N THR A 28 15.92 14.69 -0.99
CA THR A 28 16.09 13.60 -1.94
C THR A 28 15.02 13.65 -3.02
N ARG A 29 15.41 13.34 -4.25
CA ARG A 29 14.51 13.20 -5.38
C ARG A 29 14.27 11.73 -5.65
N CYS A 30 13.01 11.32 -5.66
CA CYS A 30 12.65 9.94 -5.92
C CYS A 30 12.54 9.67 -7.43
N GLU A 31 12.77 8.43 -7.84
CA GLU A 31 12.47 7.96 -9.21
C GLU A 31 10.99 8.17 -9.60
N CYS A 32 10.10 8.33 -8.61
CA CYS A 32 8.68 8.68 -8.81
C CYS A 32 8.48 10.12 -9.32
N GLY A 33 9.53 10.94 -9.34
CA GLY A 33 9.49 12.37 -9.67
C GLY A 33 9.36 13.27 -8.45
N ASN A 34 8.80 12.78 -7.34
CA ASN A 34 8.57 13.56 -6.12
C ASN A 34 9.83 13.70 -5.27
N GLU A 35 9.88 14.80 -4.52
CA GLU A 35 10.94 15.10 -3.57
C GLU A 35 10.52 14.74 -2.15
N LYS A 36 11.49 14.38 -1.31
CA LYS A 36 11.27 14.04 0.09
C LYS A 36 12.51 14.38 0.91
N VAL A 37 12.30 15.09 2.02
CA VAL A 37 13.35 15.31 3.03
C VAL A 37 13.46 14.07 3.90
N VAL A 38 14.67 13.53 4.03
CA VAL A 38 14.97 12.33 4.81
C VAL A 38 16.22 12.58 5.64
N ASP A 39 16.23 12.15 6.89
CA ASP A 39 17.41 12.22 7.74
C ASP A 39 18.51 11.24 7.27
N SER A 40 19.75 11.62 7.60
CA SER A 40 20.95 10.85 7.26
C SER A 40 20.88 9.40 7.76
N GLN A 41 20.26 9.18 8.92
CA GLN A 41 20.18 7.86 9.54
C GLN A 41 19.25 6.95 8.74
N ASN A 42 18.04 7.42 8.41
CA ASN A 42 17.05 6.66 7.64
C ASN A 42 17.48 6.40 6.20
N LEU A 43 18.32 7.25 5.60
CA LEU A 43 18.95 6.95 4.31
C LEU A 43 19.95 5.80 4.44
N ARG A 44 20.83 5.85 5.45
CA ARG A 44 21.89 4.86 5.65
C ARG A 44 21.39 3.51 6.15
N THR A 45 20.41 3.49 7.04
CA THR A 45 19.81 2.25 7.57
C THR A 45 18.80 1.61 6.63
N GLY A 46 18.41 2.31 5.56
CA GLY A 46 17.37 1.86 4.64
C GLY A 46 15.95 2.01 5.20
N GLY A 47 15.75 2.77 6.28
CA GLY A 47 14.42 3.06 6.84
C GLY A 47 13.50 3.82 5.87
N THR A 48 14.08 4.60 4.94
CA THR A 48 13.33 5.26 3.85
C THR A 48 13.96 4.97 2.50
N GLN A 49 13.28 4.16 1.67
CA GLN A 49 13.74 3.76 0.33
C GLN A 49 12.95 4.40 -0.82
N SER A 50 11.94 5.22 -0.52
CA SER A 50 11.15 5.94 -1.54
C SER A 50 10.41 7.15 -0.97
N CYS A 51 9.86 7.97 -1.87
CA CYS A 51 8.96 9.08 -1.57
C CYS A 51 7.66 8.63 -0.84
N GLY A 52 7.42 7.32 -0.71
CA GLY A 52 6.13 6.73 -0.30
C GLY A 52 5.41 6.05 -1.46
N CYS A 53 5.85 6.26 -2.70
CA CYS A 53 5.27 5.65 -3.90
C CYS A 53 5.29 4.11 -3.88
N LEU A 54 6.28 3.48 -3.22
CA LEU A 54 6.31 2.03 -3.07
C LEU A 54 5.12 1.51 -2.26
N LYS A 55 4.70 2.25 -1.23
CA LYS A 55 3.53 1.91 -0.42
C LYS A 55 2.22 2.24 -1.15
N ASN A 56 2.20 3.32 -1.93
CA ASN A 56 1.00 3.79 -2.63
C ASN A 56 0.66 3.01 -3.92
N LYS A 57 1.64 2.36 -4.57
CA LYS A 57 1.40 1.60 -5.81
C LYS A 57 0.56 0.31 -5.64
N ARG A 58 0.11 -0.04 -4.42
CA ARG A 58 -0.49 -1.36 -4.13
C ARG A 58 -1.85 -1.36 -3.43
N ARG A 59 -2.59 -0.25 -3.43
CA ARG A 59 -3.97 -0.25 -2.92
C ARG A 59 -4.95 0.27 -3.96
N ILE A 60 -5.01 -0.42 -5.09
CA ILE A 60 -6.15 -0.29 -6.00
C ILE A 60 -7.28 -1.10 -5.35
N THR A 61 -8.28 -0.42 -4.81
CA THR A 61 -9.53 -1.05 -4.39
C THR A 61 -10.54 -0.89 -5.51
N HIS A 62 -11.55 -1.77 -5.57
CA HIS A 62 -12.66 -1.67 -6.51
C HIS A 62 -13.60 -0.48 -6.21
N GLY A 63 -13.18 0.51 -5.42
CA GLY A 63 -13.91 1.74 -5.09
C GLY A 63 -15.14 1.58 -4.17
N MET A 64 -15.62 0.35 -3.97
CA MET A 64 -16.89 0.10 -3.24
C MET A 64 -16.68 -0.36 -1.79
N THR A 65 -15.45 -0.34 -1.27
CA THR A 65 -15.17 -0.65 0.13
C THR A 65 -15.97 0.29 1.04
N HIS A 66 -16.53 -0.24 2.14
CA HIS A 66 -17.39 0.50 3.09
C HIS A 66 -18.72 1.01 2.52
N THR A 67 -19.14 0.57 1.34
CA THR A 67 -20.52 0.82 0.86
C THR A 67 -21.48 -0.22 1.41
N SER A 68 -22.74 0.18 1.63
CA SER A 68 -23.84 -0.73 2.00
C SER A 68 -24.09 -1.79 0.93
N ILE A 69 -23.91 -1.43 -0.34
CA ILE A 69 -24.03 -2.33 -1.50
C ILE A 69 -23.00 -3.45 -1.40
N TYR A 70 -21.71 -3.10 -1.26
CA TYR A 70 -20.65 -4.09 -1.16
C TYR A 70 -20.79 -4.97 0.09
N SER A 71 -21.23 -4.39 1.21
CA SER A 71 -21.47 -5.13 2.45
C SER A 71 -22.60 -6.15 2.28
N SER A 72 -23.71 -5.75 1.64
CA SER A 72 -24.84 -6.62 1.33
C SER A 72 -24.45 -7.75 0.38
N TRP A 73 -23.72 -7.41 -0.68
CA TRP A 73 -23.19 -8.37 -1.65
C TRP A 73 -22.26 -9.37 -0.97
N SER A 74 -21.25 -8.91 -0.22
CA SER A 74 -20.32 -9.79 0.50
C SER A 74 -21.05 -10.73 1.45
N MET A 75 -22.06 -10.23 2.17
CA MET A 75 -22.89 -11.05 3.04
C MET A 75 -23.72 -12.08 2.26
N MET A 76 -24.29 -11.69 1.11
CA MET A 76 -24.96 -12.63 0.21
C MET A 76 -24.00 -13.72 -0.26
N VAL A 77 -22.78 -13.37 -0.66
CA VAL A 77 -21.76 -14.33 -1.09
C VAL A 77 -21.48 -15.33 0.03
N GLN A 78 -21.21 -14.84 1.23
CA GLN A 78 -20.89 -15.69 2.38
C GLN A 78 -22.02 -16.67 2.73
N ARG A 79 -23.29 -16.27 2.63
CA ARG A 79 -24.41 -17.20 2.91
C ARG A 79 -24.46 -18.36 1.91
N CYS A 80 -24.08 -18.13 0.65
CA CYS A 80 -24.14 -19.16 -0.38
C CYS A 80 -22.84 -19.99 -0.49
N THR A 81 -21.68 -19.47 -0.10
CA THR A 81 -20.39 -20.15 -0.34
C THR A 81 -19.63 -20.56 0.91
N ASN A 82 -19.86 -19.92 2.06
CA ASN A 82 -19.13 -20.23 3.29
C ASN A 82 -19.90 -21.21 4.18
N VAL A 83 -19.46 -22.47 4.20
CA VAL A 83 -20.06 -23.56 5.01
C VAL A 83 -20.10 -23.27 6.51
N TYR A 84 -19.23 -22.39 7.02
CA TYR A 84 -19.21 -21.98 8.43
C TYR A 84 -20.17 -20.83 8.75
N ASN A 85 -20.79 -20.21 7.74
CA ASN A 85 -21.78 -19.17 7.99
C ASN A 85 -23.04 -19.80 8.61
N LYS A 86 -23.54 -19.23 9.71
CA LYS A 86 -24.76 -19.72 10.41
C LYS A 86 -25.98 -19.86 9.50
N ASN A 87 -26.05 -19.05 8.44
CA ASN A 87 -27.16 -19.09 7.48
C ASN A 87 -26.90 -20.02 6.30
N TYR A 88 -25.70 -20.59 6.15
CA TYR A 88 -25.35 -21.48 5.04
C TYR A 88 -26.34 -22.64 4.84
N PRO A 89 -26.84 -23.33 5.89
CA PRO A 89 -27.81 -24.42 5.72
C PRO A 89 -29.10 -23.99 4.99
N ASN A 90 -29.47 -22.71 5.06
CA ASN A 90 -30.65 -22.16 4.41
C ASN A 90 -30.39 -21.67 2.98
N TYR A 91 -29.13 -21.61 2.53
CA TYR A 91 -28.73 -21.08 1.22
C TYR A 91 -27.85 -22.09 0.49
N GLY A 92 -26.52 -21.98 0.63
CA GLY A 92 -25.57 -22.87 -0.04
C GLY A 92 -25.79 -24.35 0.29
N GLY A 93 -26.19 -24.66 1.52
CA GLY A 93 -26.56 -26.01 1.95
C GLY A 93 -27.78 -26.60 1.23
N ARG A 94 -28.61 -25.77 0.59
CA ARG A 94 -29.73 -26.20 -0.27
C ARG A 94 -29.35 -26.27 -1.75
N GLY A 95 -28.10 -25.98 -2.09
CA GLY A 95 -27.62 -25.93 -3.47
C GLY A 95 -27.88 -24.60 -4.18
N ILE A 96 -28.23 -23.52 -3.47
CA ILE A 96 -28.35 -22.18 -4.08
C ILE A 96 -26.94 -21.69 -4.44
N LYS A 97 -26.69 -21.48 -5.73
CA LYS A 97 -25.41 -21.03 -6.28
C LYS A 97 -25.49 -19.57 -6.70
N ILE A 98 -24.33 -18.92 -6.71
CA ILE A 98 -24.17 -17.57 -7.26
C ILE A 98 -23.66 -17.76 -8.68
N GLU A 99 -24.47 -17.40 -9.66
CA GLU A 99 -24.08 -17.41 -11.07
C GLU A 99 -24.09 -15.97 -11.57
N ASP A 100 -22.91 -15.35 -11.66
CA ASP A 100 -22.75 -14.03 -12.27
C ASP A 100 -21.63 -14.09 -13.33
N PRO A 101 -21.98 -14.04 -14.63
CA PRO A 101 -21.05 -14.02 -15.76
C PRO A 101 -19.97 -12.94 -15.72
N ARG A 102 -20.14 -11.90 -14.91
CA ARG A 102 -19.21 -10.76 -14.82
C ARG A 102 -18.08 -10.96 -13.81
N TRP A 103 -18.04 -12.11 -13.14
CA TRP A 103 -17.06 -12.41 -12.09
C TRP A 103 -16.28 -13.72 -12.32
N TYR A 104 -16.19 -14.18 -13.58
CA TYR A 104 -15.28 -15.25 -14.04
C TYR A 104 -14.18 -14.68 -14.93
#